data_AF-A0A936W601-F1
#
_entry.id   AF-A0A936W601-F1
#
_cell.length_a   1.000
_cell.length_b   1.000
_cell.length_c   1.000
_cell.angle_alpha   90.00
_cell.angle_beta   90.00
_cell.angle_gamma   90.00
#
_symmetry.space_group_name_H-M   'P 1'
#
loop_
_entity.id
_entity.type
_entity.pdbx_description
1 polymer ?
#
loop_
_entity_poly.entity_id
_entity_poly.type
_entity_poly.pdbx_seq_one_letter_code
_entity_poly.pdbx_strand_id
1 'polypeptide(L)'
;MSKHYRISPEGRGPELSGEEVRRYKDSARLLHNYQQAKVLLHRKPLYRDPKAFIALVILVLLAILLSQIGERDQPPTVPNPTEQPTEH
;
A
#
# COMPACT_ATOMS: atom_id res chain seq x y z
N MET A 1 12.73 37.51 25.70
CA MET A 1 11.31 37.14 25.86
C MET A 1 11.02 35.96 24.95
N SER A 2 10.89 34.73 25.48
CA SER A 2 10.58 33.54 24.68
C SER A 2 9.07 33.39 24.49
N LYS A 3 8.61 33.34 23.24
CA LYS A 3 7.20 33.17 22.91
C LYS A 3 6.81 31.70 23.13
N HIS A 4 5.82 31.49 24.00
CA HIS A 4 5.25 30.17 24.25
C HIS A 4 4.17 29.89 23.20
N TYR A 5 4.40 28.90 22.35
CA TYR A 5 3.43 28.48 21.34
C TYR A 5 2.48 27.43 21.92
N ARG A 6 1.18 27.60 21.68
CA ARG A 6 0.11 26.72 22.17
C ARG A 6 -0.13 25.62 21.13
N ILE A 7 0.44 24.44 21.40
CA ILE A 7 0.27 23.25 20.55
C ILE A 7 -0.97 22.53 21.11
N SER A 8 -2.06 22.52 20.34
CA SER A 8 -3.37 21.86 20.56
C SER A 8 -4.55 22.80 20.94
N PRO A 9 -5.71 22.64 20.27
CA PRO A 9 -6.91 23.48 20.49
C PRO A 9 -7.57 23.27 21.85
N GLU A 10 -7.37 22.10 22.48
CA GLU A 10 -8.01 21.69 23.73
C GLU A 10 -7.34 22.24 25.02
N GLY A 11 -6.33 23.11 24.90
CA GLY A 11 -5.55 23.58 26.06
C GLY A 11 -4.45 22.61 26.50
N ARG A 12 -3.71 23.00 27.55
CA ARG A 12 -2.59 22.19 28.08
C ARG A 12 -3.22 20.95 28.72
N GLY A 13 -3.15 19.82 28.01
CA GLY A 13 -3.57 18.51 28.53
C GLY A 13 -2.83 18.18 29.83
N PRO A 14 -3.28 17.16 30.58
CA PRO A 14 -2.67 16.77 31.85
C PRO A 14 -1.15 16.66 31.71
N GLU A 15 -0.43 17.32 32.62
CA GLU A 15 1.02 17.31 32.65
C GLU A 15 1.46 15.87 32.90
N LEU A 16 2.11 15.26 31.89
CA LEU A 16 2.57 13.88 31.96
C LEU A 16 3.46 13.72 33.19
N SER A 17 3.15 12.74 34.04
CA SER A 17 3.98 12.47 35.21
C SER A 17 5.39 12.09 34.76
N GLY A 18 6.42 12.50 35.52
CA GLY A 18 7.82 12.18 35.19
C GLY A 18 8.07 10.67 35.01
N GLU A 19 7.26 9.82 35.63
CA GLU A 19 7.27 8.37 35.45
C GLU A 19 6.71 7.93 34.09
N GLU A 20 5.67 8.60 33.59
CA GLU A 20 5.12 8.36 32.26
C GLU A 20 6.13 8.76 31.19
N VAL A 21 6.79 9.91 31.36
CA VAL A 21 7.86 10.36 30.45
C VAL A 21 9.00 9.35 30.41
N ARG A 22 9.41 8.78 31.55
CA ARG A 22 10.45 7.75 31.60
C ARG A 22 10.05 6.46 30.88
N ARG A 23 8.77 6.07 30.95
CA ARG A 23 8.24 4.91 30.22
C ARG A 23 8.36 5.06 28.70
N TYR A 24 8.14 6.27 28.17
CA TYR A 24 8.27 6.56 26.74
C TYR A 24 9.71 6.80 26.28
N LYS A 25 10.64 7.06 27.22
CA LYS A 25 12.06 7.34 26.94
C LYS A 25 12.93 6.08 26.89
N ASP A 26 12.36 4.90 27.15
CA ASP A 26 13.06 3.63 27.03
C ASP A 26 13.27 3.25 25.55
N SER A 27 14.44 3.62 25.03
CA SER A 27 14.84 3.38 23.65
C SER A 27 14.98 1.89 23.34
N ALA A 28 15.31 1.04 24.32
CA ALA A 28 15.46 -0.40 24.12
C ALA A 28 14.09 -1.04 23.86
N ARG A 29 13.08 -0.67 24.65
CA ARG A 29 11.70 -1.09 24.45
C ARG A 29 11.13 -0.58 23.12
N LEU A 30 11.43 0.67 22.75
CA LEU A 30 11.02 1.24 21.48
C LEU A 30 11.62 0.46 20.29
N LEU A 31 12.91 0.13 20.35
CA LEU A 31 13.59 -0.65 19.32
C LEU A 31 13.01 -2.06 19.19
N HIS A 32 12.79 -2.74 20.32
CA HIS A 32 12.19 -4.07 20.35
C HIS A 32 10.78 -4.07 19.71
N ASN A 33 9.93 -3.12 20.10
CA ASN A 33 8.59 -2.99 19.53
C ASN A 33 8.63 -2.67 18.03
N TYR A 34 9.56 -1.81 17.59
CA TYR A 34 9.74 -1.48 16.19
C TYR A 34 10.22 -2.67 15.36
N GLN A 35 11.17 -3.46 15.87
CA GLN A 35 11.64 -4.69 15.23
C GLN A 35 10.50 -5.72 15.13
N GLN A 36 9.72 -5.90 16.19
CA GLN A 36 8.57 -6.80 16.20
C GLN A 36 7.49 -6.36 15.19
N ALA A 37 7.21 -5.05 15.12
CA ALA A 37 6.28 -4.49 14.14
C ALA A 37 6.77 -4.69 12.69
N LYS A 38 8.06 -4.53 12.42
CA LYS A 38 8.65 -4.82 11.10
C LYS A 38 8.53 -6.28 10.69
N VAL A 39 8.72 -7.20 11.64
CA VAL A 39 8.57 -8.64 11.39
C VAL A 39 7.13 -9.00 11.01
N LEU A 40 6.14 -8.29 11.58
CA LEU A 40 4.73 -8.48 11.22
C LEU A 40 4.40 -7.94 9.82
N LEU A 41 5.04 -6.84 9.40
CA LEU A 41 4.78 -6.21 8.10
C LEU A 41 5.44 -6.96 6.93
N HIS A 42 6.55 -7.65 7.16
CA HIS A 42 7.34 -8.35 6.14
C HIS A 42 7.31 -9.88 6.30
N ARG A 43 6.22 -10.44 6.82
CA ARG A 43 6.21 -11.80 7.36
C ARG A 43 6.58 -12.91 6.36
N LYS A 44 6.51 -12.67 5.04
CA LYS A 44 7.23 -13.39 3.98
C LYS A 44 6.90 -12.73 2.64
N PRO A 45 7.81 -12.70 1.66
CA PRO A 45 7.45 -12.29 0.31
C PRO A 45 6.45 -13.31 -0.28
N LEU A 46 5.48 -12.82 -1.06
CA LEU A 46 4.34 -13.62 -1.55
C LEU A 46 4.76 -14.91 -2.27
N TYR A 47 5.91 -14.91 -2.95
CA TYR A 47 6.47 -16.08 -3.64
C TYR A 47 6.98 -17.18 -2.71
N ARG A 48 7.21 -16.88 -1.42
CA ARG A 48 7.81 -17.82 -0.46
C ARG A 48 6.79 -18.78 0.15
N ASP A 49 5.51 -18.46 0.06
CA ASP A 49 4.43 -19.37 0.46
C ASP A 49 3.93 -20.14 -0.77
N PRO A 50 4.07 -21.49 -0.82
CA PRO A 50 3.76 -22.27 -2.02
C PRO A 50 2.28 -22.17 -2.40
N LYS A 51 1.38 -22.06 -1.42
CA LYS A 51 -0.06 -21.87 -1.65
C LYS A 51 -0.37 -20.53 -2.30
N ALA A 52 0.28 -19.45 -1.82
CA ALA A 52 0.08 -18.11 -2.35
C ALA A 52 0.65 -17.98 -3.77
N PHE A 53 1.80 -18.63 -4.03
CA PHE A 53 2.38 -18.72 -5.36
C PHE A 53 1.43 -19.45 -6.34
N ILE A 54 0.90 -20.60 -5.96
CA ILE A 54 -0.07 -21.34 -6.79
C ILE A 54 -1.33 -20.51 -7.04
N ALA A 55 -1.86 -19.83 -6.02
CA ALA A 55 -3.00 -18.93 -6.18
C ALA A 55 -2.73 -17.80 -7.19
N LEU A 56 -1.53 -17.21 -7.14
CA LEU A 56 -1.11 -16.18 -8.10
C LEU A 56 -1.03 -16.73 -9.52
N VAL A 57 -0.45 -17.92 -9.72
CA VAL A 57 -0.38 -18.58 -11.03
C VAL A 57 -1.79 -18.85 -11.58
N ILE A 58 -2.69 -19.37 -10.76
CA ILE A 58 -4.09 -19.61 -11.15
C ILE A 58 -4.76 -18.31 -11.57
N LEU A 59 -4.56 -17.23 -10.81
CA LEU A 59 -5.14 -15.91 -11.10
C LEU A 59 -4.66 -15.35 -12.44
N VAL A 60 -3.36 -15.49 -12.75
CA VAL A 60 -2.81 -15.10 -14.06
C VAL A 60 -3.39 -15.96 -15.19
N LEU A 61 -3.50 -17.27 -15.00
CA LEU A 61 -4.10 -18.16 -15.98
C LEU A 61 -5.57 -17.79 -16.27
N LEU A 62 -6.31 -17.45 -15.21
CA LEU A 62 -7.70 -17.03 -15.30
C LEU A 62 -7.83 -15.72 -16.09
N ALA A 63 -6.96 -14.75 -15.84
CA ALA A 63 -6.93 -13.50 -16.58
C ALA A 63 -6.66 -13.71 -18.08
N ILE A 64 -5.71 -14.60 -18.43
CA ILE A 64 -5.42 -14.96 -19.83
C ILE A 64 -6.63 -15.62 -20.47
N LEU A 65 -7.28 -16.56 -19.76
CA LEU A 65 -8.45 -17.26 -20.28
C LEU A 65 -9.60 -16.29 -20.57
N LEU A 66 -9.86 -15.35 -19.66
CA LEU A 66 -10.88 -14.32 -19.83
C LEU A 66 -10.54 -13.37 -21.00
N SER A 67 -9.27 -13.01 -21.19
CA SER A 67 -8.83 -12.19 -22.35
C SER A 67 -9.17 -12.87 -23.67
N GLN A 68 -8.85 -14.16 -23.80
CA GLN A 68 -9.11 -14.91 -25.03
C GLN A 68 -10.60 -15.11 -25.32
N ILE A 69 -11.43 -15.23 -24.28
CA ILE A 69 -12.88 -15.29 -24.45
C ILE A 69 -13.39 -13.92 -24.94
N GLY A 70 -12.93 -12.82 -24.34
CA GLY A 70 -13.32 -11.47 -24.73
C GLY A 70 -12.88 -11.08 -26.15
N GLU A 71 -11.73 -11.58 -26.64
CA GLU A 71 -11.27 -11.35 -28.01
C GLU A 71 -12.10 -12.07 -29.08
N ARG A 72 -12.73 -13.20 -28.74
CA ARG A 72 -13.59 -13.94 -29.69
C ARG A 72 -14.92 -13.22 -29.97
N ASP A 73 -15.36 -12.38 -29.03
CA ASP A 73 -16.59 -11.61 -29.14
C ASP A 73 -16.36 -10.16 -29.61
N GLN A 74 -15.11 -9.78 -29.94
CA GLN A 74 -14.85 -8.49 -30.57
C GLN A 74 -15.21 -8.57 -32.07
N PRO A 75 -16.24 -7.83 -32.54
CA PRO A 75 -16.43 -7.66 -33.97
C PRO A 75 -15.16 -7.02 -34.56
N PRO A 76 -14.79 -7.34 -35.81
CA PRO A 76 -13.59 -6.79 -36.43
C PRO A 76 -13.60 -5.27 -36.26
N THR A 77 -12.53 -4.73 -35.67
CA THR A 77 -12.32 -3.29 -35.57
C THR A 77 -12.25 -2.76 -37.00
N VAL A 78 -13.38 -2.30 -37.52
CA VAL A 78 -13.44 -1.62 -38.80
C VAL A 78 -12.60 -0.35 -38.63
N PRO A 79 -11.49 -0.18 -39.37
CA PRO A 79 -10.76 1.08 -39.34
C PRO A 79 -11.74 2.18 -39.76
N ASN A 80 -11.88 3.20 -38.90
CA ASN A 80 -12.77 4.31 -39.13
C ASN A 80 -12.31 5.07 -40.39
N PRO A 81 -13.14 5.28 -41.42
CA PRO A 81 -12.71 5.88 -42.70
C PRO A 81 -12.28 7.35 -42.66
N THR A 82 -12.18 7.98 -41.48
CA THR A 82 -12.10 9.44 -41.35
C THR A 82 -10.67 9.99 -41.24
N GLU A 83 -9.64 9.17 -41.42
CA GLU A 83 -8.26 9.64 -41.53
C GLU A 83 -7.76 9.55 -42.98
N GLN A 84 -8.48 10.19 -43.90
CA GLN A 84 -7.85 10.71 -45.11
C GLN A 84 -7.35 12.12 -44.79
N PRO A 85 -6.02 12.38 -44.79
CA PRO A 85 -5.53 13.74 -44.73
C PRO A 85 -6.00 14.45 -46.02
N THR A 86 -6.77 15.51 -45.87
CA THR A 86 -6.95 16.50 -46.91
C THR A 86 -5.59 17.12 -47.22
N GLU A 87 -4.93 16.64 -48.29
CA GLU A 87 -3.81 17.36 -48.89
C GLU A 87 -4.34 18.63 -49.58
N HIS A 88 -3.72 19.76 -49.22
CA HIS A 88 -3.92 21.09 -49.80
C HIS A 88 -2.84 21.37 -50.85
#